data_AF-A0A238WZ61-F1
#
_entry.id   AF-A0A238WZ61-F1
#
_cell.length_a   1.000
_cell.length_b   1.000
_cell.length_c   1.000
_cell.angle_alpha   90.00
_cell.angle_beta   90.00
_cell.angle_gamma   90.00
#
_symmetry.space_group_name_H-M   'P 1'
#
loop_
_entity.id
_entity.type
_entity.pdbx_description
1 polymer ?
#
loop_
_entity_poly.entity_id
_entity_poly.type
_entity_poly.pdbx_seq_one_letter_code
_entity_poly.pdbx_strand_id
1 'polypeptide(L)'
;MYYSFLVKLKATTCKSVIITGGNHDSAGTLNAPKHILDALSIKVIGKATENIEDEVFEIEVNDEKVIIGAVPYLRDGDIRRAVASESFEELTDKYKTALINHYKSSAEQCKLINSTNAPVIAIGHLFATGGSISDSEQNIYEGTLGHIGAEDFPTYFDYVT
;
A
#
# COMPACT_ATOMS: atom_id res chain seq x y z
N MET A 1 21.00 -7.02 -7.76
CA MET A 1 20.95 -5.62 -7.30
C MET A 1 20.05 -5.45 -6.09
N TYR A 2 18.74 -5.77 -6.18
CA TYR A 2 17.76 -5.66 -5.09
C TYR A 2 18.19 -6.31 -3.76
N TYR A 3 18.42 -7.63 -3.72
CA TYR A 3 18.83 -8.30 -2.48
C TYR A 3 20.18 -7.82 -1.95
N SER A 4 21.13 -7.51 -2.84
CA SER A 4 22.41 -6.93 -2.45
C SER A 4 22.25 -5.58 -1.76
N PHE A 5 21.28 -4.76 -2.19
CA PHE A 5 20.92 -3.51 -1.52
C PHE A 5 20.33 -3.79 -0.13
N LEU A 6 19.37 -4.71 -0.01
CA LEU A 6 18.78 -5.06 1.29
C LEU A 6 19.83 -5.57 2.29
N VAL A 7 20.76 -6.41 1.84
CA VAL A 7 21.88 -6.88 2.67
C VAL A 7 22.77 -5.72 3.13
N LYS A 8 23.10 -4.79 2.23
CA LYS A 8 23.87 -3.59 2.60
C LYS A 8 23.10 -2.69 3.56
N LEU A 9 21.79 -2.54 3.37
CA LEU A 9 20.93 -1.74 4.24
C LEU A 9 20.88 -2.32 5.66
N LYS A 10 20.87 -3.65 5.81
CA LYS A 10 20.97 -4.31 7.11
C LYS A 10 22.30 -4.08 7.83
N ALA A 11 23.36 -3.72 7.12
CA ALA A 11 24.64 -3.34 7.73
C ALA A 11 24.65 -1.89 8.24
N THR A 12 23.56 -1.13 8.07
CA THR A 12 23.42 0.26 8.55
C THR A 12 22.69 0.32 9.90
N THR A 13 22.36 1.53 10.36
CA THR A 13 21.52 1.76 11.54
C THR A 13 20.02 1.56 11.27
N CYS A 14 19.61 1.36 10.02
CA CYS A 14 18.22 1.10 9.64
C CYS A 14 17.71 -0.21 10.30
N LYS A 15 16.65 -0.08 11.11
CA LYS A 15 16.14 -1.18 11.93
C LYS A 15 15.05 -1.99 11.26
N SER A 16 14.21 -1.35 10.46
CA SER A 16 13.07 -1.97 9.78
C SER A 16 12.92 -1.42 8.37
N VAL A 17 12.41 -2.24 7.46
CA VAL A 17 12.16 -1.88 6.07
C VAL A 17 10.77 -2.39 5.69
N ILE A 18 9.95 -1.52 5.09
CA ILE A 18 8.66 -1.88 4.51
C ILE A 18 8.76 -1.72 3.00
N ILE A 19 8.32 -2.73 2.24
CA ILE A 19 8.37 -2.75 0.79
C ILE A 19 6.97 -3.04 0.27
N THR A 20 6.39 -2.10 -0.45
CA THR A 20 5.12 -2.27 -1.16
C THR A 20 5.35 -2.42 -2.66
N GLY A 21 4.55 -3.24 -3.33
CA GLY A 21 4.63 -3.41 -4.78
C GLY A 21 3.95 -2.25 -5.53
N GLY A 22 4.63 -1.70 -6.54
CA GLY A 22 4.04 -0.74 -7.49
C GLY A 22 3.30 -1.42 -8.65
N ASN A 23 2.81 -0.60 -9.59
CA ASN A 23 2.10 -1.07 -10.79
C ASN A 23 3.00 -1.89 -11.74
N HIS A 24 4.30 -1.58 -11.80
CA HIS A 24 5.29 -2.29 -12.62
C HIS A 24 5.91 -3.51 -11.94
N ASP A 25 5.65 -3.72 -10.65
CA ASP A 25 6.26 -4.80 -9.90
C ASP A 25 5.47 -6.12 -10.04
N SER A 26 6.22 -7.21 -10.14
CA SER A 26 5.66 -8.56 -10.04
C SER A 26 5.36 -8.90 -8.59
N ALA A 27 4.09 -8.88 -8.22
CA ALA A 27 3.62 -9.23 -6.88
C ALA A 27 4.13 -10.61 -6.42
N GLY A 28 4.11 -11.61 -7.32
CA GLY A 28 4.63 -12.95 -7.03
C GLY A 28 6.13 -12.96 -6.74
N THR A 29 6.91 -12.18 -7.49
CA THR A 29 8.36 -12.06 -7.29
C THR A 29 8.68 -11.37 -5.96
N LEU A 30 7.99 -10.29 -5.63
CA LEU A 30 8.15 -9.58 -4.35
C LEU A 30 7.73 -10.43 -3.15
N ASN A 31 6.61 -11.15 -3.25
CA ASN A 31 6.07 -11.95 -2.16
C ASN A 31 6.81 -13.28 -1.96
N ALA A 32 7.43 -13.85 -3.00
CA ALA A 32 8.15 -15.13 -2.90
C ALA A 32 9.16 -15.20 -1.73
N PRO A 33 10.03 -14.20 -1.50
CA PRO A 33 10.96 -14.20 -0.38
C PRO A 33 10.38 -13.63 0.93
N LYS A 34 9.08 -13.28 1.03
CA LYS A 34 8.55 -12.49 2.16
C LYS A 34 8.87 -13.09 3.53
N HIS A 35 8.76 -14.42 3.67
CA HIS A 35 9.03 -15.11 4.94
C HIS A 35 10.50 -15.07 5.34
N ILE A 36 11.41 -15.11 4.36
CA ILE A 36 12.86 -15.02 4.61
C ILE A 36 13.24 -13.59 4.97
N LEU A 37 12.66 -12.60 4.27
CA LEU A 37 12.88 -11.19 4.51
C LEU A 37 12.31 -10.73 5.86
N ASP A 38 11.22 -11.33 6.32
CA ASP A 38 10.63 -11.05 7.61
C ASP A 38 11.60 -11.34 8.78
N ALA A 39 12.36 -12.44 8.69
CA ALA A 39 13.41 -12.78 9.64
C ALA A 39 14.55 -11.74 9.70
N LEU A 40 14.63 -10.86 8.68
CA LEU A 40 15.57 -9.74 8.60
C LEU A 40 14.91 -8.40 8.95
N SER A 41 13.73 -8.38 9.55
CA SER A 41 12.95 -7.16 9.82
C SER A 41 12.60 -6.38 8.55
N ILE A 42 12.33 -7.10 7.46
CA ILE A 42 11.92 -6.53 6.18
C ILE A 42 10.54 -7.08 5.85
N LYS A 43 9.51 -6.23 5.92
CA LYS A 43 8.13 -6.60 5.56
C LYS A 43 7.92 -6.32 4.07
N VAL A 44 7.25 -7.24 3.38
CA VAL A 44 6.98 -7.11 1.94
C VAL A 44 5.52 -7.40 1.65
N ILE A 45 4.89 -6.45 0.95
CA ILE A 45 3.50 -6.52 0.48
C ILE A 45 3.47 -6.21 -1.01
N GLY A 46 3.56 -7.25 -1.84
CA GLY A 46 3.61 -7.09 -3.31
C GLY A 46 2.26 -6.86 -4.00
N LYS A 47 1.15 -7.16 -3.33
CA LYS A 47 -0.23 -6.95 -3.79
C LYS A 47 -1.20 -6.95 -2.61
N ALA A 48 -2.43 -6.46 -2.83
CA ALA A 48 -3.45 -6.49 -1.80
C ALA A 48 -3.66 -7.92 -1.30
N THR A 49 -3.84 -8.03 0.01
CA THR A 49 -3.95 -9.29 0.74
C THR A 49 -5.42 -9.64 0.95
N GLU A 50 -5.68 -10.89 1.35
CA GLU A 50 -7.05 -11.30 1.68
C GLU A 50 -7.54 -10.68 2.99
N ASN A 51 -6.64 -10.53 3.97
CA ASN A 51 -6.93 -9.96 5.28
C ASN A 51 -6.14 -8.66 5.45
N ILE A 52 -6.84 -7.55 5.70
CA ILE A 52 -6.23 -6.22 5.83
C ILE A 52 -5.15 -6.15 6.92
N GLU A 53 -5.23 -7.01 7.94
CA GLU A 53 -4.23 -7.15 9.01
C GLU A 53 -2.85 -7.57 8.50
N ASP A 54 -2.77 -8.26 7.37
CA ASP A 54 -1.51 -8.64 6.74
C ASP A 54 -0.80 -7.44 6.08
N GLU A 55 -1.47 -6.28 5.96
CA GLU A 55 -0.92 -5.04 5.39
C GLU A 55 -0.59 -4.00 6.46
N VAL A 56 -0.88 -4.25 7.74
CA VAL A 56 -0.71 -3.28 8.81
C VAL A 56 0.34 -3.77 9.80
N PHE A 57 1.34 -2.92 10.09
CA PHE A 57 2.47 -3.27 10.94
C PHE A 57 2.68 -2.25 12.05
N GLU A 58 2.91 -2.73 13.28
CA GLU A 58 3.57 -1.95 14.33
C GLU A 58 5.08 -2.16 14.21
N ILE A 59 5.83 -1.05 14.14
CA ILE A 59 7.30 -1.06 14.19
C ILE A 59 7.72 -0.37 15.48
N GLU A 60 8.56 -1.03 16.26
CA GLU A 60 9.12 -0.49 17.50
C GLU A 60 10.65 -0.39 17.39
N VAL A 61 11.20 0.78 17.71
CA VAL A 61 12.64 1.05 17.73
C VAL A 61 12.97 1.92 18.93
N ASN A 62 13.78 1.40 19.87
CA ASN A 62 14.19 2.12 21.09
C ASN A 62 12.99 2.68 21.87
N ASP A 63 11.97 1.85 22.12
CA ASP A 63 10.73 2.20 22.83
C ASP A 63 9.80 3.21 22.11
N GLU A 64 10.20 3.70 20.93
CA GLU A 64 9.35 4.50 20.05
C GLU A 64 8.61 3.61 19.05
N LYS A 65 7.33 3.90 18.81
CA LYS A 65 6.46 3.11 17.94
C LYS A 65 5.95 3.92 16.76
N VAL A 66 5.74 3.25 15.64
CA VAL A 66 5.01 3.78 14.48
C VAL A 66 4.12 2.68 13.90
N ILE A 67 2.91 3.05 13.51
CA ILE A 67 1.98 2.16 12.82
C ILE A 67 2.03 2.44 11.33
N ILE A 68 2.19 1.40 10.52
CA ILE A 68 2.29 1.51 9.06
C ILE A 68 1.12 0.76 8.42
N GLY A 69 0.30 1.47 7.65
CA GLY A 69 -0.63 0.87 6.68
C GLY A 69 0.09 0.71 5.34
N ALA A 70 0.63 -0.47 5.07
CA ALA A 70 1.47 -0.77 3.91
C ALA A 70 0.65 -1.18 2.68
N VAL A 71 -0.16 -0.25 2.15
CA VAL A 71 -1.03 -0.51 1.01
C VAL A 71 -0.22 -0.54 -0.30
N PRO A 72 -0.21 -1.65 -1.05
CA PRO A 72 0.49 -1.74 -2.33
C PRO A 72 -0.33 -1.11 -3.46
N TYR A 73 0.18 -1.14 -4.69
CA TYR A 73 -0.62 -0.85 -5.87
C TYR A 73 -1.84 -1.78 -5.91
N LEU A 74 -3.02 -1.20 -5.76
CA LEU A 74 -4.29 -1.90 -5.71
C LEU A 74 -4.78 -2.14 -7.13
N ARG A 75 -4.60 -3.36 -7.64
CA ARG A 75 -5.15 -3.73 -8.94
C ARG A 75 -6.65 -3.91 -8.81
N ASP A 76 -7.38 -3.58 -9.86
CA ASP A 76 -8.83 -3.71 -9.93
C ASP A 76 -9.35 -5.06 -9.43
N GLY A 77 -8.77 -6.16 -9.94
CA GLY A 77 -9.14 -7.52 -9.55
C GLY A 77 -8.69 -7.96 -8.15
N ASP A 78 -7.81 -7.20 -7.49
CA ASP A 78 -7.39 -7.48 -6.12
C ASP A 78 -8.39 -6.93 -5.10
N ILE A 79 -9.06 -5.80 -5.41
CA ILE A 79 -9.94 -5.08 -4.48
C ILE A 79 -11.42 -5.16 -4.83
N ARG A 80 -11.77 -5.54 -6.06
CA ARG A 80 -13.15 -5.74 -6.48
C ARG A 80 -13.47 -7.22 -6.61
N ARG A 81 -14.62 -7.63 -6.06
CA ARG A 81 -15.25 -8.90 -6.43
C ARG A 81 -16.03 -8.67 -7.72
N ALA A 82 -15.62 -9.30 -8.82
CA ALA A 82 -16.26 -9.11 -10.13
C ALA A 82 -17.76 -9.43 -10.09
N VAL A 83 -18.59 -8.51 -10.60
CA VAL A 83 -20.00 -8.75 -10.90
C VAL A 83 -20.15 -8.65 -12.42
N ALA A 84 -20.75 -9.66 -13.05
CA ALA A 84 -20.95 -9.66 -14.49
C ALA A 84 -21.99 -8.60 -14.90
N SER A 85 -21.75 -7.90 -16.02
CA SER A 85 -22.65 -6.95 -16.69
C SER A 85 -22.60 -5.47 -16.22
N GLU A 86 -21.41 -4.93 -15.97
CA GLU A 86 -21.24 -3.51 -15.60
C GLU A 86 -20.86 -2.63 -16.81
N SER A 87 -21.36 -1.39 -16.83
CA SER A 87 -20.95 -0.35 -17.79
C SER A 87 -19.62 0.30 -17.38
N PHE A 88 -18.95 0.98 -18.32
CA PHE A 88 -17.63 1.60 -18.09
C PHE A 88 -17.62 2.72 -17.02
N GLU A 89 -18.69 3.51 -16.94
CA GLU A 89 -18.83 4.56 -15.91
C GLU A 89 -19.03 3.94 -14.52
N GLU A 90 -19.85 2.89 -14.42
CA GLU A 90 -20.03 2.13 -13.19
C GLU A 90 -18.73 1.44 -12.74
N LEU A 91 -17.89 1.00 -13.68
CA LEU A 91 -16.58 0.40 -13.41
C LEU A 91 -15.64 1.40 -12.73
N THR A 92 -15.57 2.64 -13.24
CA THR A 92 -14.71 3.71 -12.69
C THR A 92 -15.10 4.11 -11.27
N ASP A 93 -16.39 4.34 -11.02
CA ASP A 93 -16.90 4.75 -9.71
C ASP A 93 -16.76 3.63 -8.67
N LYS A 94 -16.97 2.37 -9.08
CA LYS A 94 -16.78 1.20 -8.21
C LYS A 94 -15.32 0.99 -7.86
N TYR A 95 -14.41 1.18 -8.81
CA TYR A 95 -12.97 1.10 -8.54
C TYR A 95 -12.52 2.18 -7.56
N LYS A 96 -12.90 3.45 -7.77
CA LYS A 96 -12.63 4.53 -6.80
C LYS A 96 -13.18 4.18 -5.41
N THR A 97 -14.43 3.71 -5.35
CA THR A 97 -15.06 3.31 -4.09
C THR A 97 -14.29 2.18 -3.40
N ALA A 98 -13.81 1.19 -4.17
CA ALA A 98 -13.00 0.10 -3.64
C ALA A 98 -11.66 0.58 -3.09
N LEU A 99 -10.97 1.51 -3.77
CA LEU A 99 -9.74 2.13 -3.27
C LEU A 99 -9.97 2.81 -1.92
N ILE A 100 -10.99 3.67 -1.83
CA ILE A 100 -11.35 4.40 -0.61
C ILE A 100 -11.66 3.42 0.53
N ASN A 101 -12.43 2.37 0.24
CA ASN A 101 -12.78 1.38 1.25
C ASN A 101 -11.55 0.60 1.74
N HIS A 102 -10.60 0.28 0.86
CA HIS A 102 -9.36 -0.38 1.26
C HIS A 102 -8.55 0.48 2.23
N TYR A 103 -8.38 1.78 1.94
CA TYR A 103 -7.72 2.71 2.86
C TYR A 103 -8.47 2.89 4.18
N LYS A 104 -9.81 2.92 4.16
CA LYS A 104 -10.62 2.94 5.38
C LYS A 104 -10.41 1.69 6.23
N SER A 105 -10.43 0.51 5.63
CA SER A 105 -10.16 -0.75 6.34
C SER A 105 -8.75 -0.78 6.92
N SER A 106 -7.75 -0.29 6.16
CA SER A 106 -6.37 -0.16 6.66
C SER A 106 -6.30 0.79 7.86
N ALA A 107 -6.95 1.95 7.81
CA ALA A 107 -6.99 2.90 8.91
C ALA A 107 -7.67 2.34 10.17
N GLU A 108 -8.79 1.63 10.02
CA GLU A 108 -9.47 0.97 11.15
C GLU A 108 -8.59 -0.12 11.77
N GLN A 109 -7.85 -0.87 10.95
CA GLN A 109 -6.90 -1.87 11.44
C GLN A 109 -5.71 -1.21 12.15
N CYS A 110 -5.17 -0.12 11.61
CA CYS A 110 -4.15 0.68 12.30
C CYS A 110 -4.65 1.12 13.68
N LYS A 111 -5.88 1.64 13.74
CA LYS A 111 -6.49 2.09 14.98
C LYS A 111 -6.69 0.96 15.99
N LEU A 112 -7.06 -0.23 15.53
CA LEU A 112 -7.25 -1.40 16.38
C LEU A 112 -5.96 -1.81 17.10
N ILE A 113 -4.81 -1.75 16.41
CA ILE A 113 -3.53 -2.18 16.97
C ILE A 113 -2.78 -1.05 17.70
N ASN A 114 -3.14 0.21 17.45
CA ASN A 114 -2.46 1.38 18.01
C ASN A 114 -2.81 1.61 19.48
N SER A 115 -2.21 0.80 20.36
CA SER A 115 -2.44 0.84 21.81
C SER A 115 -1.73 2.01 22.52
N THR A 116 -0.72 2.62 21.89
CA THR A 116 0.14 3.64 22.50
C THR A 116 -0.04 5.04 21.92
N ASN A 117 -1.03 5.24 21.06
CA ASN A 117 -1.24 6.49 20.31
C ASN A 117 0.02 6.91 19.53
N ALA A 118 0.68 5.93 18.91
CA ALA A 118 1.82 6.11 18.02
C ALA A 118 1.39 6.81 16.71
N PRO A 119 2.30 7.53 16.03
CA PRO A 119 2.03 8.06 14.69
C PRO A 119 1.66 6.97 13.70
N VAL A 120 0.74 7.29 12.78
CA VAL A 120 0.22 6.36 11.77
C VAL A 120 0.57 6.87 10.37
N ILE A 121 1.30 6.06 9.61
CA ILE A 121 1.70 6.37 8.24
C ILE A 121 1.02 5.40 7.28
N ALA A 122 0.32 5.91 6.27
CA ALA A 122 -0.12 5.12 5.13
C ALA A 122 0.89 5.20 3.99
N ILE A 123 1.14 4.06 3.35
CA ILE A 123 1.87 3.96 2.10
C ILE A 123 0.86 3.70 0.99
N GLY A 124 1.06 4.30 -0.17
CA GLY A 124 0.26 4.06 -1.37
C GLY A 124 1.10 4.12 -2.64
N HIS A 125 0.60 3.48 -3.69
CA HIS A 125 1.10 3.66 -5.04
C HIS A 125 -0.11 3.86 -5.96
N LEU A 126 -0.40 5.10 -6.32
CA LEU A 126 -1.63 5.46 -7.03
C LEU A 126 -1.52 6.84 -7.69
N PHE A 127 -2.48 7.14 -8.55
CA PHE A 127 -2.64 8.46 -9.15
C PHE A 127 -3.56 9.33 -8.30
N ALA A 128 -2.98 10.36 -7.67
CA ALA A 128 -3.74 11.35 -6.92
C ALA A 128 -4.20 12.50 -7.83
N THR A 129 -5.39 13.04 -7.56
CA THR A 129 -5.89 14.24 -8.25
C THR A 129 -4.91 15.40 -8.05
N GLY A 130 -4.52 16.07 -9.14
CA GLY A 130 -3.56 17.19 -9.10
C GLY A 130 -2.09 16.79 -9.23
N GLY A 131 -1.78 15.49 -9.37
CA GLY A 131 -0.45 15.03 -9.76
C GLY A 131 -0.11 15.38 -11.21
N SER A 132 1.16 15.70 -11.46
CA SER A 132 1.71 15.86 -12.82
C SER A 132 2.26 14.52 -13.31
N ILE A 133 1.94 14.16 -14.55
CA ILE A 133 2.25 12.85 -15.14
C ILE A 133 3.39 13.01 -16.13
N SER A 134 4.34 12.08 -16.13
CA SER A 134 5.44 12.02 -17.11
C SER A 134 5.08 11.16 -18.33
N ASP A 135 5.79 11.31 -19.45
CA ASP A 135 5.51 10.57 -20.70
C ASP A 135 5.52 9.03 -20.53
N SER A 136 6.31 8.50 -19.58
CA SER A 136 6.32 7.06 -19.26
C SER A 136 5.06 6.55 -18.56
N GLU A 137 4.31 7.45 -17.92
CA GLU A 137 3.10 7.13 -17.15
C GLU A 137 1.81 7.36 -17.95
N GLN A 138 1.89 8.04 -19.11
CA GLN A 138 0.76 8.28 -20.03
C GLN A 138 0.12 6.98 -20.57
N ASN A 139 0.86 5.89 -20.71
CA ASN A 139 0.30 4.64 -21.25
C ASN A 139 -0.66 3.92 -20.29
N ILE A 140 -0.71 4.33 -19.01
CA ILE A 140 -1.70 3.84 -18.04
C ILE A 140 -2.99 4.70 -18.13
N TYR A 141 -2.90 5.86 -18.79
CA TYR A 141 -3.91 6.91 -18.85
C TYR A 141 -5.03 6.65 -19.87
N GLU A 142 -4.93 5.61 -20.70
CA GLU A 142 -5.98 5.28 -21.68
C GLU A 142 -7.28 4.73 -21.05
N GLY A 143 -7.36 4.63 -19.72
CA GLY A 143 -8.59 4.37 -18.99
C GLY A 143 -8.63 5.14 -17.67
N THR A 144 -9.45 6.19 -17.62
CA THR A 144 -9.83 7.00 -16.44
C THR A 144 -10.38 6.15 -15.28
N LEU A 145 -9.56 5.33 -14.61
CA LEU A 145 -10.00 4.52 -13.48
C LEU A 145 -9.50 5.13 -12.16
N GLY A 146 -10.44 5.79 -11.47
CA GLY A 146 -10.41 6.13 -10.04
C GLY A 146 -9.31 7.09 -9.59
N HIS A 147 -9.56 8.40 -9.72
CA HIS A 147 -8.74 9.42 -9.05
C HIS A 147 -9.18 9.57 -7.59
N ILE A 148 -8.27 9.36 -6.65
CA ILE A 148 -8.49 9.74 -5.25
C ILE A 148 -7.83 11.09 -4.96
N GLY A 149 -8.56 11.96 -4.28
CA GLY A 149 -8.06 13.23 -3.74
C GLY A 149 -7.48 13.06 -2.34
N ALA A 150 -6.87 14.12 -1.81
CA ALA A 150 -6.37 14.12 -0.44
C ALA A 150 -7.51 13.89 0.58
N GLU A 151 -8.70 14.40 0.27
CA GLU A 151 -9.94 14.27 1.05
C GLU A 151 -10.52 12.86 1.08
N ASP A 152 -10.12 11.99 0.15
CA ASP A 152 -10.58 10.61 0.08
C ASP A 152 -9.83 9.70 1.09
N PHE A 153 -8.68 10.14 1.59
CA PHE A 153 -7.92 9.41 2.61
C PHE A 153 -8.53 9.58 4.02
N PRO A 154 -8.57 8.51 4.83
CA PRO A 154 -8.93 8.61 6.24
C PRO A 154 -8.04 9.61 6.99
N THR A 155 -8.66 10.50 7.77
CA THR A 155 -7.95 11.49 8.61
C THR A 155 -7.20 10.88 9.79
N TYR A 156 -7.28 9.56 9.98
CA TYR A 156 -6.54 8.83 11.02
C TYR A 156 -5.06 8.65 10.65
N PHE A 157 -4.71 8.79 9.37
CA PHE A 157 -3.32 8.81 8.94
C PHE A 157 -2.70 10.18 9.24
N ASP A 158 -1.61 10.21 9.99
CA ASP A 158 -0.82 11.42 10.23
C ASP A 158 -0.01 11.80 9.00
N TYR A 159 0.34 10.81 8.17
CA TYR A 159 1.06 11.00 6.92
C TYR A 159 0.66 9.94 5.88
N VAL A 160 0.63 10.35 4.61
CA VAL A 160 0.40 9.47 3.46
C VAL A 160 1.56 9.67 2.48
N THR A 161 2.19 8.59 2.04
CA THR A 161 3.32 8.59 1.09
C THR A 161 3.10 7.70 -0.11
#